data_AF-A0A1H7SJM4-F1
#
_entry.id   AF-A0A1H7SJM4-F1
#
_cell.length_a   1.000
_cell.length_b   1.000
_cell.length_c   1.000
_cell.angle_alpha   90.00
_cell.angle_beta   90.00
_cell.angle_gamma   90.00
#
_symmetry.space_group_name_H-M   'P 1'
#
loop_
_entity.id
_entity.type
_entity.pdbx_description
1 polymer ?
#
loop_
_entity_poly.entity_id
_entity_poly.type
_entity_poly.pdbx_seq_one_letter_code
_entity_poly.pdbx_strand_id
1 'polypeptide(L)'
;MNKIFYLLTILLLFAAHTTQAQAPLAQLNNSCNASNQSHCSEMSNLGCNYDCLTGSGDTARVALTYDYAMGSGPAQLMDYRHYGLAKNATNASNSFQGKLTLTTIANQSNIVEVGQNNNLPNYPQASYLPKFDFEFIQHGSHLIPVTRGLISTGHPNWEYILEPGRIWQESSDQGYSRASLPFALQERNANCTFNGVMSFLFKENGAISQVSYQIAAETCLYLKLNMWGRLDADYKPYAIKHASEIKKNYEHEIARRMPTKAISQLAVEHPQADVITANIGSNQQQQYQTLYGVAYNGIHYVGGCNTRYGLYPFCAVMAVPSYSTSKTTFGAYGLMRLEQLFSGSQKKLLVADWVAQCAKRRWRDVTLESLLNMATGNYHSSKFHHDESSLAKLTKFFLKDQHADLITYACSFPRKAKPGTTFVYHTSDTYILGTALNNYYQSKTSTKHDFWRDELVKNLWQPLGLSPTMYRTKRSYDNIAQPFTGYGLTYHSDDVVKLAELLNKDRGRINNVQVLDLDLVQQSLDISHHGLPAGRPVDKYHLGLWYYNIDADQSFDYGCASAKWVPYMSGYGGISIVLLPNNMIYYHFSDNNSFTWGKSAKELHKISPLC
;
A
#
# COMPACT_ATOMS: atom_id res chain seq x y z
N MET A 1 23.76 5.27 -17.94
CA MET A 1 23.08 5.50 -19.23
C MET A 1 22.11 4.38 -19.64
N ASN A 2 22.17 3.15 -19.12
CA ASN A 2 21.37 2.04 -19.69
C ASN A 2 19.91 1.90 -19.18
N LYS A 3 19.53 2.42 -17.99
CA LYS A 3 18.11 2.52 -17.55
C LYS A 3 17.20 3.30 -18.53
N ILE A 4 17.79 4.04 -19.46
CA ILE A 4 17.11 4.96 -20.40
C ILE A 4 16.57 4.24 -21.65
N PHE A 5 17.23 3.16 -22.09
CA PHE A 5 17.01 2.61 -23.43
C PHE A 5 15.78 1.68 -23.54
N TYR A 6 15.41 0.99 -22.46
CA TYR A 6 14.42 -0.10 -22.50
C TYR A 6 13.00 0.28 -22.04
N LEU A 7 12.82 1.41 -21.38
CA LEU A 7 11.47 1.97 -21.13
C LEU A 7 10.75 2.41 -22.42
N LEU A 8 11.48 2.56 -23.54
CA LEU A 8 10.87 2.72 -24.87
C LEU A 8 10.28 1.43 -25.45
N THR A 9 10.75 0.25 -25.05
CA THR A 9 10.43 -1.02 -25.72
C THR A 9 9.07 -1.61 -25.31
N ILE A 10 8.49 -1.13 -24.21
CA ILE A 10 7.24 -1.64 -23.61
C ILE A 10 5.98 -1.17 -24.39
N LEU A 11 6.14 -0.35 -25.43
CA LEU A 11 5.04 0.30 -26.17
C LEU A 11 4.29 -0.59 -27.19
N LEU A 12 4.57 -1.90 -27.32
CA LEU A 12 4.31 -2.61 -28.59
C LEU A 12 3.65 -4.00 -28.60
N LEU A 13 3.31 -4.66 -27.48
CA LEU A 13 2.79 -6.05 -27.53
C LEU A 13 1.56 -6.32 -26.63
N PHE A 14 0.51 -6.93 -27.22
CA PHE A 14 -0.79 -7.29 -26.63
C PHE A 14 -1.21 -8.73 -27.00
N ALA A 15 -1.99 -9.39 -26.12
CA ALA A 15 -2.69 -10.68 -26.28
C ALA A 15 -1.78 -11.96 -26.36
N ALA A 16 -2.18 -13.19 -25.98
CA ALA A 16 -3.49 -13.77 -25.64
C ALA A 16 -3.42 -15.04 -24.72
N HIS A 17 -4.45 -15.23 -23.86
CA HIS A 17 -5.12 -16.50 -23.47
C HIS A 17 -4.37 -17.69 -22.75
N THR A 18 -4.68 -17.98 -21.46
CA THR A 18 -5.49 -19.14 -20.90
C THR A 18 -4.73 -20.45 -20.61
N THR A 19 -5.06 -21.38 -19.67
CA THR A 19 -5.95 -21.48 -18.46
C THR A 19 -5.69 -22.84 -17.74
N GLN A 20 -5.73 -22.94 -16.40
CA GLN A 20 -6.24 -24.13 -15.63
C GLN A 20 -6.32 -23.88 -14.10
N ALA A 21 -7.01 -24.76 -13.35
CA ALA A 21 -7.64 -24.48 -12.04
C ALA A 21 -6.96 -25.09 -10.78
N GLN A 22 -7.35 -24.62 -9.59
CA GLN A 22 -6.93 -25.15 -8.28
C GLN A 22 -8.07 -25.20 -7.23
N ALA A 23 -7.86 -25.97 -6.17
CA ALA A 23 -8.85 -26.48 -5.20
C ALA A 23 -8.93 -25.66 -3.88
N PRO A 24 -9.84 -25.96 -2.93
CA PRO A 24 -10.31 -24.99 -1.92
C PRO A 24 -9.42 -24.87 -0.66
N LEU A 25 -9.54 -23.71 0.00
CA LEU A 25 -8.83 -23.34 1.23
C LEU A 25 -9.73 -23.40 2.46
N ALA A 26 -9.19 -23.88 3.58
CA ALA A 26 -9.89 -23.99 4.85
C ALA A 26 -9.85 -22.68 5.65
N GLN A 27 -10.98 -22.33 6.29
CA GLN A 27 -11.15 -21.14 7.12
C GLN A 27 -10.60 -21.35 8.53
N LEU A 28 -10.10 -20.27 9.14
CA LEU A 28 -9.91 -20.14 10.59
C LEU A 28 -10.76 -18.95 11.06
N ASN A 29 -11.83 -19.23 11.78
CA ASN A 29 -12.71 -18.20 12.33
C ASN A 29 -12.15 -17.67 13.65
N ASN A 30 -11.96 -16.35 13.74
CA ASN A 30 -11.73 -15.67 15.02
C ASN A 30 -13.08 -15.23 15.59
N SER A 31 -13.41 -15.70 16.80
CA SER A 31 -14.65 -15.35 17.50
C SER A 31 -14.37 -14.81 18.90
N CYS A 32 -14.27 -13.49 19.03
CA CYS A 32 -14.35 -12.77 20.31
C CYS A 32 -15.29 -11.57 20.11
N ASN A 33 -16.53 -11.70 20.56
CA ASN A 33 -17.51 -10.59 20.59
C ASN A 33 -17.59 -9.99 22.00
N ALA A 34 -17.91 -8.69 22.07
CA ALA A 34 -17.74 -7.86 23.26
C ALA A 34 -18.75 -8.08 24.42
N SER A 35 -19.46 -9.22 24.48
CA SER A 35 -20.57 -9.45 25.42
C SER A 35 -20.25 -10.32 26.65
N ASN A 36 -19.09 -10.99 26.72
CA ASN A 36 -18.73 -11.93 27.80
C ASN A 36 -17.45 -11.53 28.57
N GLN A 37 -17.42 -10.34 29.17
CA GLN A 37 -16.29 -9.91 30.01
C GLN A 37 -16.10 -10.74 31.30
N SER A 38 -17.11 -11.51 31.75
CA SER A 38 -17.07 -12.33 32.97
C SER A 38 -16.42 -13.71 32.81
N HIS A 39 -16.13 -14.17 31.59
CA HIS A 39 -15.45 -15.46 31.36
C HIS A 39 -13.97 -15.34 30.98
N CYS A 40 -13.42 -14.12 30.92
CA CYS A 40 -11.98 -13.89 30.69
C CYS A 40 -11.15 -13.83 31.98
N SER A 41 -11.76 -13.97 33.17
CA SER A 41 -11.09 -13.78 34.46
C SER A 41 -10.56 -15.05 35.14
N GLU A 42 -10.70 -16.23 34.52
CA GLU A 42 -10.19 -17.52 35.07
C GLU A 42 -9.28 -18.29 34.08
N MET A 43 -8.32 -17.61 33.46
CA MET A 43 -7.22 -18.26 32.71
C MET A 43 -5.83 -17.69 33.02
N SER A 44 -5.61 -17.16 34.22
CA SER A 44 -4.32 -16.57 34.66
C SER A 44 -3.20 -17.60 34.93
N ASN A 45 -3.25 -18.79 34.31
CA ASN A 45 -2.31 -19.90 34.49
C ASN A 45 -1.66 -20.36 33.17
N LEU A 46 -1.86 -19.62 32.08
CA LEU A 46 -1.14 -19.76 30.81
C LEU A 46 -0.43 -18.43 30.55
N GLY A 47 0.89 -18.45 30.33
CA GLY A 47 1.76 -17.25 30.28
C GLY A 47 1.57 -16.32 29.07
N CYS A 48 0.37 -16.21 28.52
CA CYS A 48 0.02 -15.34 27.41
C CYS A 48 -1.12 -14.40 27.81
N ASN A 49 -0.98 -13.12 27.47
CA ASN A 49 -1.92 -12.07 27.87
C ASN A 49 -2.69 -11.43 26.69
N TYR A 50 -2.50 -11.90 25.45
CA TYR A 50 -3.12 -11.35 24.24
C TYR A 50 -3.09 -12.32 23.04
N ASP A 51 -4.22 -12.51 22.36
CA ASP A 51 -4.39 -13.43 21.20
C ASP A 51 -3.70 -14.80 21.41
N CYS A 52 -4.12 -15.52 22.44
CA CYS A 52 -3.42 -16.69 22.93
C CYS A 52 -3.72 -17.97 22.14
N LEU A 53 -2.68 -18.74 21.90
CA LEU A 53 -2.72 -19.99 21.16
C LEU A 53 -3.17 -21.14 22.08
N THR A 54 -3.88 -22.11 21.52
CA THR A 54 -4.52 -23.21 22.27
C THR A 54 -4.04 -24.60 21.82
N GLY A 55 -3.08 -24.69 20.91
CA GLY A 55 -2.50 -25.96 20.47
C GLY A 55 -1.56 -26.60 21.51
N SER A 56 -1.17 -27.86 21.26
CA SER A 56 -0.22 -28.60 22.12
C SER A 56 1.25 -28.26 21.84
N GLY A 57 1.54 -27.64 20.70
CA GLY A 57 2.90 -27.50 20.16
C GLY A 57 3.30 -28.62 19.21
N ASP A 58 2.50 -29.68 19.06
CA ASP A 58 2.82 -30.82 18.20
C ASP A 58 2.47 -30.52 16.74
N THR A 59 3.51 -30.13 15.99
CA THR A 59 3.45 -29.72 14.60
C THR A 59 4.18 -30.72 13.71
N ALA A 60 3.62 -31.02 12.54
CA ALA A 60 4.28 -31.82 11.52
C ALA A 60 5.22 -30.93 10.66
N ARG A 61 6.21 -30.30 11.29
CA ARG A 61 7.11 -29.36 10.60
C ARG A 61 8.13 -30.09 9.72
N VAL A 62 7.91 -30.05 8.40
CA VAL A 62 8.79 -30.65 7.38
C VAL A 62 9.76 -29.66 6.71
N ALA A 63 9.63 -28.36 6.97
CA ALA A 63 10.46 -27.31 6.38
C ALA A 63 10.61 -26.12 7.36
N LEU A 64 11.71 -25.38 7.22
CA LEU A 64 12.25 -24.49 8.26
C LEU A 64 12.40 -25.20 9.63
N THR A 65 12.79 -26.48 9.61
CA THR A 65 13.01 -27.32 10.82
C THR A 65 14.07 -26.72 11.74
N TYR A 66 14.17 -27.23 12.97
CA TYR A 66 15.24 -26.87 13.91
C TYR A 66 16.62 -26.94 13.25
N ASP A 67 16.98 -28.10 12.67
CA ASP A 67 18.31 -28.29 12.05
C ASP A 67 18.56 -27.31 10.90
N TYR A 68 17.52 -27.00 10.10
CA TYR A 68 17.62 -26.03 9.01
C TYR A 68 17.84 -24.60 9.55
N ALA A 69 17.13 -24.21 10.60
CA ALA A 69 17.32 -22.92 11.26
C ALA A 69 18.72 -22.81 11.89
N MET A 70 19.25 -23.91 12.41
CA MET A 70 20.60 -24.02 12.99
C MET A 70 21.72 -24.18 11.93
N GLY A 71 21.43 -24.05 10.64
CA GLY A 71 22.44 -23.97 9.58
C GLY A 71 22.58 -25.21 8.68
N SER A 72 21.75 -26.24 8.85
CA SER A 72 21.84 -27.47 8.03
C SER A 72 21.27 -27.27 6.62
N GLY A 73 21.97 -27.80 5.60
CA GLY A 73 21.59 -27.71 4.19
C GLY A 73 21.71 -26.30 3.58
N PRO A 74 21.53 -26.14 2.24
CA PRO A 74 21.58 -24.85 1.57
C PRO A 74 20.30 -24.03 1.80
N ALA A 75 20.41 -22.70 1.67
CA ALA A 75 19.24 -21.81 1.65
C ALA A 75 18.42 -22.00 0.36
N GLN A 76 17.11 -22.19 0.50
CA GLN A 76 16.20 -22.48 -0.61
C GLN A 76 14.85 -21.78 -0.45
N LEU A 77 14.18 -21.50 -1.56
CA LEU A 77 12.79 -21.02 -1.59
C LEU A 77 11.85 -22.15 -1.16
N MET A 78 10.87 -21.84 -0.31
CA MET A 78 9.92 -22.81 0.26
C MET A 78 8.49 -22.28 0.13
N ASP A 79 7.50 -23.18 0.19
CA ASP A 79 6.10 -22.75 0.30
C ASP A 79 5.90 -21.89 1.57
N TYR A 80 5.33 -20.70 1.41
CA TYR A 80 5.11 -19.73 2.48
C TYR A 80 4.26 -20.25 3.64
N ARG A 81 3.48 -21.32 3.46
CA ARG A 81 2.80 -22.02 4.58
C ARG A 81 3.76 -22.42 5.70
N HIS A 82 5.04 -22.67 5.38
CA HIS A 82 6.07 -23.03 6.36
C HIS A 82 6.58 -21.85 7.19
N TYR A 83 6.43 -20.62 6.68
CA TYR A 83 6.67 -19.38 7.41
C TYR A 83 5.44 -18.93 8.23
N GLY A 84 4.26 -19.52 7.99
CA GLY A 84 3.05 -19.22 8.75
C GLY A 84 3.05 -19.83 10.15
N LEU A 85 2.15 -19.30 11.01
CA LEU A 85 1.80 -19.89 12.28
C LEU A 85 1.14 -21.26 12.06
N ALA A 86 1.67 -22.31 12.68
CA ALA A 86 1.10 -23.65 12.56
C ALA A 86 -0.20 -23.80 13.39
N LYS A 87 -1.20 -24.53 12.87
CA LYS A 87 -2.52 -24.69 13.52
C LYS A 87 -2.46 -25.26 14.94
N ASN A 88 -1.53 -26.19 15.20
CA ASN A 88 -1.35 -26.84 16.51
C ASN A 88 -0.26 -26.16 17.36
N ALA A 89 0.27 -25.02 16.94
CA ALA A 89 1.26 -24.28 17.72
C ALA A 89 0.69 -23.87 19.09
N THR A 90 1.57 -23.83 20.10
CA THR A 90 1.21 -23.36 21.45
C THR A 90 1.88 -22.02 21.75
N ASN A 91 1.52 -21.40 22.88
CA ASN A 91 2.11 -20.12 23.29
C ASN A 91 3.63 -20.26 23.45
N ALA A 92 4.36 -19.21 23.11
CA ALA A 92 5.80 -19.16 23.26
C ALA A 92 6.22 -19.35 24.73
N SER A 93 7.19 -20.22 24.99
CA SER A 93 7.79 -20.39 26.32
C SER A 93 8.93 -19.40 26.59
N ASN A 94 9.42 -18.71 25.56
CA ASN A 94 10.42 -17.64 25.65
C ASN A 94 9.78 -16.29 25.27
N SER A 95 10.22 -15.21 25.92
CA SER A 95 9.82 -13.84 25.57
C SER A 95 10.82 -13.15 24.62
N PHE A 96 10.33 -12.55 23.54
CA PHE A 96 11.14 -11.68 22.67
C PHE A 96 10.96 -10.19 23.05
N GLN A 97 12.01 -9.57 23.58
CA GLN A 97 12.06 -8.13 23.78
C GLN A 97 13.51 -7.63 23.70
N GLY A 98 13.77 -6.69 22.79
CA GLY A 98 15.12 -6.18 22.56
C GLY A 98 15.39 -6.03 21.07
N LYS A 99 16.63 -6.26 20.64
CA LYS A 99 17.09 -5.92 19.29
C LYS A 99 17.57 -7.12 18.49
N LEU A 100 17.09 -7.23 17.26
CA LEU A 100 17.56 -8.20 16.26
C LEU A 100 18.49 -7.50 15.26
N THR A 101 19.70 -8.01 15.11
CA THR A 101 20.68 -7.57 14.11
C THR A 101 20.95 -8.71 13.14
N LEU A 102 20.94 -8.46 11.84
CA LEU A 102 21.39 -9.43 10.83
C LEU A 102 22.82 -9.09 10.39
N THR A 103 23.63 -10.13 10.25
CA THR A 103 25.02 -10.05 9.78
C THR A 103 25.19 -10.91 8.52
N THR A 104 26.42 -11.00 7.98
CA THR A 104 26.80 -11.78 6.76
C THR A 104 25.93 -11.57 5.49
N ILE A 105 25.08 -10.54 5.49
CA ILE A 105 23.99 -10.32 4.53
C ILE A 105 24.44 -10.41 3.06
N ALA A 106 25.58 -9.81 2.71
CA ALA A 106 26.09 -9.79 1.34
C ALA A 106 26.50 -11.18 0.79
N ASN A 107 26.88 -12.12 1.67
CA ASN A 107 27.49 -13.40 1.28
C ASN A 107 26.51 -14.59 1.36
N GLN A 108 25.36 -14.41 2.01
CA GLN A 108 24.36 -15.46 2.27
C GLN A 108 22.97 -15.12 1.66
N SER A 109 22.94 -14.18 0.71
CA SER A 109 21.75 -13.77 -0.03
C SER A 109 21.78 -14.27 -1.48
N ASN A 110 20.65 -14.78 -1.96
CA ASN A 110 20.42 -15.16 -3.36
C ASN A 110 19.36 -14.26 -3.96
N ILE A 111 19.47 -13.97 -5.26
CA ILE A 111 18.50 -13.20 -6.02
C ILE A 111 18.39 -13.75 -7.44
N VAL A 112 17.18 -13.73 -8.00
CA VAL A 112 16.95 -14.00 -9.43
C VAL A 112 15.77 -13.16 -9.92
N GLU A 113 15.91 -12.59 -11.11
CA GLU A 113 14.78 -11.97 -11.79
C GLU A 113 13.93 -13.04 -12.46
N VAL A 114 12.63 -13.05 -12.14
CA VAL A 114 11.64 -13.97 -12.70
C VAL A 114 10.75 -13.30 -13.75
N GLY A 115 10.89 -11.98 -13.92
CA GLY A 115 10.31 -11.24 -15.03
C GLY A 115 11.16 -11.35 -16.31
N GLN A 116 10.53 -11.13 -17.46
CA GLN A 116 11.20 -11.14 -18.76
C GLN A 116 11.91 -9.80 -19.09
N ASN A 117 11.99 -8.88 -18.13
CA ASN A 117 12.45 -7.51 -18.36
C ASN A 117 13.98 -7.35 -18.27
N ASN A 118 14.67 -8.26 -17.57
CA ASN A 118 16.11 -8.23 -17.33
C ASN A 118 16.60 -6.87 -16.77
N ASN A 119 15.86 -6.33 -15.79
CA ASN A 119 16.13 -5.05 -15.16
C ASN A 119 17.09 -5.13 -13.97
N LEU A 120 17.27 -6.28 -13.32
CA LEU A 120 18.14 -6.48 -12.16
C LEU A 120 19.59 -5.98 -12.35
N PRO A 121 20.25 -6.10 -13.52
CA PRO A 121 21.57 -5.51 -13.76
C PRO A 121 21.63 -3.98 -13.59
N ASN A 122 20.49 -3.29 -13.62
CA ASN A 122 20.40 -1.85 -13.38
C ASN A 122 20.30 -1.47 -11.89
N TYR A 123 20.35 -2.45 -10.98
CA TYR A 123 20.25 -2.29 -9.52
C TYR A 123 21.56 -2.77 -8.84
N PRO A 124 22.64 -1.96 -8.88
CA PRO A 124 23.92 -2.35 -8.29
C PRO A 124 23.75 -2.58 -6.79
N GLN A 125 24.25 -3.70 -6.27
CA GLN A 125 24.08 -4.13 -4.86
C GLN A 125 22.65 -4.57 -4.47
N ALA A 126 21.71 -4.78 -5.40
CA ALA A 126 20.39 -5.30 -5.05
C ALA A 126 20.37 -6.77 -4.57
N SER A 127 21.46 -7.51 -4.74
CA SER A 127 21.55 -8.96 -4.44
C SER A 127 21.52 -9.31 -2.95
N TYR A 128 21.55 -8.33 -2.05
CA TYR A 128 21.54 -8.54 -0.61
C TYR A 128 20.62 -7.55 0.10
N LEU A 129 20.12 -7.94 1.28
CA LEU A 129 19.20 -7.09 2.06
C LEU A 129 19.93 -5.86 2.62
N PRO A 130 19.25 -4.72 2.84
CA PRO A 130 19.84 -3.62 3.59
C PRO A 130 20.24 -4.02 5.02
N LYS A 131 21.15 -3.26 5.64
CA LYS A 131 21.51 -3.45 7.07
C LYS A 131 20.23 -3.52 7.91
N PHE A 132 20.08 -4.62 8.66
CA PHE A 132 18.94 -4.87 9.52
C PHE A 132 19.40 -4.80 10.98
N ASP A 133 18.83 -3.86 11.73
CA ASP A 133 19.24 -3.49 13.08
C ASP A 133 18.04 -2.84 13.78
N PHE A 134 17.11 -3.67 14.26
CA PHE A 134 15.77 -3.22 14.64
C PHE A 134 15.31 -3.79 15.99
N GLU A 135 14.57 -2.95 16.71
CA GLU A 135 13.96 -3.29 18.00
C GLU A 135 12.57 -3.89 17.81
N PHE A 136 12.25 -4.90 18.63
CA PHE A 136 10.96 -5.55 18.66
C PHE A 136 10.50 -5.85 20.09
N ILE A 137 9.20 -5.99 20.25
CA ILE A 137 8.56 -6.38 21.51
C ILE A 137 7.44 -7.40 21.26
N GLN A 138 7.44 -8.47 22.04
CA GLN A 138 6.37 -9.47 22.02
C GLN A 138 5.15 -9.01 22.82
N HIS A 139 3.97 -9.25 22.26
CA HIS A 139 2.68 -9.12 22.96
C HIS A 139 1.83 -10.37 22.72
N GLY A 140 1.77 -11.24 23.71
CA GLY A 140 1.16 -12.56 23.57
C GLY A 140 1.82 -13.36 22.43
N SER A 141 1.05 -13.73 21.41
CA SER A 141 1.56 -14.45 20.23
C SER A 141 2.00 -13.56 19.05
N HIS A 142 2.20 -12.25 19.27
CA HIS A 142 2.60 -11.28 18.24
C HIS A 142 4.00 -10.69 18.49
N LEU A 143 4.76 -10.46 17.40
CA LEU A 143 6.04 -9.74 17.41
C LEU A 143 5.86 -8.36 16.80
N ILE A 144 5.97 -7.30 17.59
CA ILE A 144 5.70 -5.92 17.14
C ILE A 144 7.04 -5.21 16.90
N PRO A 145 7.33 -4.74 15.67
CA PRO A 145 8.46 -3.83 15.43
C PRO A 145 8.22 -2.50 16.14
N VAL A 146 9.24 -1.96 16.82
CA VAL A 146 9.14 -0.65 17.49
C VAL A 146 9.04 0.48 16.45
N THR A 147 9.74 0.34 15.31
CA THR A 147 9.57 1.21 14.14
C THR A 147 8.86 0.43 13.04
N ARG A 148 7.75 0.99 12.52
CA ARG A 148 6.90 0.38 11.49
C ARG A 148 6.71 1.28 10.28
N GLY A 149 6.17 0.72 9.20
CA GLY A 149 6.06 1.39 7.91
C GLY A 149 7.41 1.57 7.22
N LEU A 150 7.50 2.53 6.29
CA LEU A 150 8.70 2.77 5.49
C LEU A 150 9.88 3.31 6.31
N ILE A 151 11.03 2.63 6.21
CA ILE A 151 12.28 2.92 6.93
C ILE A 151 13.44 2.97 5.94
N SER A 152 14.08 4.13 5.82
CA SER A 152 15.30 4.29 5.03
C SER A 152 16.53 3.82 5.80
N THR A 153 17.44 3.12 5.11
CA THR A 153 18.65 2.52 5.69
C THR A 153 19.95 3.01 5.03
N GLY A 154 19.83 3.93 4.06
CA GLY A 154 20.95 4.36 3.22
C GLY A 154 21.35 3.38 2.10
N HIS A 155 20.70 2.22 1.99
CA HIS A 155 20.95 1.28 0.89
C HIS A 155 20.52 1.88 -0.47
N PRO A 156 21.33 1.76 -1.54
CA PRO A 156 21.11 2.49 -2.79
C PRO A 156 19.81 2.14 -3.51
N ASN A 157 19.30 0.91 -3.32
CA ASN A 157 18.09 0.43 -4.03
C ASN A 157 16.88 0.23 -3.14
N TRP A 158 17.04 -0.01 -1.83
CA TRP A 158 15.99 -0.64 -1.02
C TRP A 158 15.79 0.06 0.32
N GLU A 159 14.53 0.26 0.68
CA GLU A 159 14.08 0.72 2.00
C GLU A 159 13.19 -0.37 2.60
N TYR A 160 13.25 -0.56 3.93
CA TYR A 160 12.42 -1.58 4.58
C TYR A 160 11.00 -1.07 4.82
N ILE A 161 10.04 -1.99 4.79
CA ILE A 161 8.76 -1.86 5.49
C ILE A 161 8.70 -3.02 6.48
N LEU A 162 8.48 -2.73 7.76
CA LEU A 162 8.37 -3.73 8.83
C LEU A 162 6.99 -3.70 9.45
N GLU A 163 6.36 -4.88 9.57
CA GLU A 163 5.02 -5.03 10.12
C GLU A 163 4.95 -6.16 11.15
N PRO A 164 3.87 -6.23 11.97
CA PRO A 164 3.77 -7.18 13.08
C PRO A 164 3.76 -8.65 12.62
N GLY A 165 4.65 -9.42 13.23
CA GLY A 165 4.81 -10.86 13.03
C GLY A 165 4.10 -11.70 14.10
N ARG A 166 4.33 -13.02 14.08
CA ARG A 166 3.84 -13.96 15.09
C ARG A 166 4.99 -14.66 15.82
N ILE A 167 4.74 -15.04 17.07
CA ILE A 167 5.62 -15.87 17.89
C ILE A 167 4.82 -17.01 18.50
N TRP A 168 5.40 -18.21 18.52
CA TRP A 168 4.80 -19.41 19.07
C TRP A 168 5.85 -20.45 19.49
N GLN A 169 5.40 -21.57 20.04
CA GLN A 169 6.23 -22.73 20.38
C GLN A 169 5.80 -23.97 19.57
N GLU A 170 6.79 -24.76 19.16
CA GLU A 170 6.63 -26.11 18.60
C GLU A 170 7.48 -27.10 19.40
N SER A 171 7.03 -28.34 19.56
CA SER A 171 7.76 -29.37 20.31
C SER A 171 9.05 -29.82 19.59
N SER A 172 9.09 -29.72 18.25
CA SER A 172 10.27 -30.01 17.44
C SER A 172 11.41 -28.99 17.55
N ASP A 173 11.18 -27.81 18.12
CA ASP A 173 12.14 -26.69 18.14
C ASP A 173 13.08 -26.70 19.36
N GLN A 174 13.19 -27.84 20.08
CA GLN A 174 14.16 -28.09 21.15
C GLN A 174 14.20 -26.99 22.25
N GLY A 175 13.02 -26.50 22.63
CA GLY A 175 12.83 -25.47 23.65
C GLY A 175 13.18 -24.04 23.21
N TYR A 176 13.49 -23.82 21.94
CA TYR A 176 13.46 -22.48 21.34
C TYR A 176 12.03 -22.12 20.93
N SER A 177 11.63 -20.87 21.13
CA SER A 177 10.40 -20.35 20.55
C SER A 177 10.67 -19.84 19.13
N ARG A 178 9.65 -19.94 18.28
CA ARG A 178 9.73 -19.60 16.85
C ARG A 178 9.10 -18.24 16.61
N ALA A 179 9.77 -17.43 15.81
CA ALA A 179 9.25 -16.18 15.29
C ALA A 179 9.07 -16.24 13.77
N SER A 180 8.11 -15.47 13.27
CA SER A 180 7.95 -15.17 11.85
C SER A 180 7.52 -13.73 11.67
N LEU A 181 8.24 -12.98 10.84
CA LEU A 181 8.16 -11.52 10.70
C LEU A 181 7.94 -11.15 9.22
N PRO A 182 6.81 -10.53 8.87
CA PRO A 182 6.62 -9.95 7.55
C PRO A 182 7.50 -8.71 7.37
N PHE A 183 8.08 -8.59 6.18
CA PHE A 183 8.77 -7.38 5.75
C PHE A 183 8.50 -7.14 4.27
N ALA A 184 8.76 -5.94 3.79
CA ALA A 184 8.93 -5.69 2.37
C ALA A 184 10.19 -4.86 2.11
N LEU A 185 10.75 -5.02 0.92
CA LEU A 185 11.69 -4.07 0.34
C LEU A 185 10.90 -3.15 -0.60
N GLN A 186 11.05 -1.84 -0.43
CA GLN A 186 10.51 -0.86 -1.37
C GLN A 186 11.66 -0.13 -2.07
N GLU A 187 11.54 0.03 -3.39
CA GLU A 187 12.56 0.69 -4.22
C GLU A 187 12.83 2.13 -3.73
N ARG A 188 14.10 2.47 -3.47
CA ARG A 188 14.52 3.84 -3.12
C ARG A 188 14.08 4.80 -4.23
N ASN A 189 13.53 5.96 -3.85
CA ASN A 189 13.03 6.98 -4.77
C ASN A 189 11.84 6.58 -5.68
N ALA A 190 11.33 5.35 -5.59
CA ALA A 190 10.18 4.85 -6.36
C ALA A 190 9.24 4.03 -5.46
N ASN A 191 8.32 3.25 -6.04
CA ASN A 191 7.27 2.55 -5.28
C ASN A 191 7.27 1.02 -5.45
N CYS A 192 8.10 0.42 -6.31
CA CYS A 192 8.12 -1.04 -6.45
C CYS A 192 8.34 -1.71 -5.10
N THR A 193 7.42 -2.59 -4.70
CA THR A 193 7.37 -3.19 -3.36
C THR A 193 7.40 -4.71 -3.48
N PHE A 194 8.32 -5.33 -2.74
CA PHE A 194 8.64 -6.74 -2.79
C PHE A 194 8.36 -7.35 -1.41
N ASN A 195 7.31 -8.15 -1.28
CA ASN A 195 6.86 -8.69 0.00
C ASN A 195 7.59 -9.99 0.34
N GLY A 196 8.00 -10.12 1.59
CA GLY A 196 8.76 -11.25 2.10
C GLY A 196 8.48 -11.57 3.56
N VAL A 197 9.04 -12.69 4.03
CA VAL A 197 8.91 -13.13 5.41
C VAL A 197 10.27 -13.62 5.90
N MET A 198 10.61 -13.28 7.14
CA MET A 198 11.73 -13.83 7.89
C MET A 198 11.21 -14.83 8.93
N SER A 199 11.94 -15.90 9.21
CA SER A 199 11.67 -16.80 10.35
C SER A 199 12.96 -17.26 11.02
N PHE A 200 12.92 -17.39 12.34
CA PHE A 200 14.03 -17.77 13.19
C PHE A 200 13.55 -18.42 14.49
N LEU A 201 14.46 -19.08 15.19
CA LEU A 201 14.28 -19.63 16.53
C LEU A 201 15.07 -18.79 17.53
N PHE A 202 14.52 -18.56 18.72
CA PHE A 202 15.18 -17.80 19.78
C PHE A 202 14.89 -18.34 21.19
N LYS A 203 15.72 -17.93 22.14
CA LYS A 203 15.48 -18.03 23.58
C LYS A 203 15.63 -16.65 24.22
N GLU A 204 14.95 -16.43 25.34
CA GLU A 204 14.92 -15.12 26.02
C GLU A 204 16.29 -14.68 26.55
N ASN A 205 17.22 -15.62 26.74
CA ASN A 205 18.61 -15.36 27.14
C ASN A 205 19.52 -14.82 26.02
N GLY A 206 18.99 -14.57 24.82
CA GLY A 206 19.75 -14.06 23.66
C GLY A 206 20.21 -15.12 22.66
N ALA A 207 20.07 -16.42 22.95
CA ALA A 207 20.39 -17.45 21.97
C ALA A 207 19.41 -17.37 20.78
N ILE A 208 19.94 -17.38 19.55
CA ILE A 208 19.16 -17.26 18.31
C ILE A 208 19.75 -18.18 17.23
N SER A 209 18.89 -18.68 16.32
CA SER A 209 19.30 -19.41 15.12
C SER A 209 19.74 -18.45 14.01
N GLN A 210 20.13 -18.99 12.84
CA GLN A 210 20.17 -18.17 11.64
C GLN A 210 18.74 -17.72 11.26
N VAL A 211 18.62 -16.55 10.64
CA VAL A 211 17.35 -15.98 10.17
C VAL A 211 17.15 -16.35 8.70
N SER A 212 16.18 -17.21 8.44
CA SER A 212 15.78 -17.60 7.09
C SER A 212 14.81 -16.57 6.52
N TYR A 213 15.02 -16.10 5.31
CA TYR A 213 14.12 -15.15 4.66
C TYR A 213 13.82 -15.51 3.21
N GLN A 214 12.63 -15.13 2.74
CA GLN A 214 12.33 -15.12 1.31
C GLN A 214 11.36 -14.01 0.89
N ILE A 215 11.54 -13.54 -0.34
CA ILE A 215 10.69 -12.67 -1.14
C ILE A 215 10.30 -13.46 -2.40
N ALA A 216 9.00 -13.54 -2.67
CA ALA A 216 8.44 -14.33 -3.79
C ALA A 216 7.14 -13.74 -4.38
N ALA A 217 6.85 -12.47 -4.06
CA ALA A 217 5.81 -11.68 -4.67
C ALA A 217 6.16 -10.18 -4.63
N GLU A 218 5.63 -9.43 -5.58
CA GLU A 218 5.78 -7.99 -5.67
C GLU A 218 4.48 -7.30 -6.12
N THR A 219 4.48 -5.98 -6.02
CA THR A 219 3.66 -5.10 -6.86
C THR A 219 4.64 -4.21 -7.63
N CYS A 220 5.20 -4.70 -8.73
CA CYS A 220 6.20 -3.98 -9.52
C CYS A 220 6.17 -4.39 -10.99
N LEU A 221 5.70 -3.49 -11.87
CA LEU A 221 5.55 -3.81 -13.30
C LEU A 221 6.87 -4.21 -13.96
N TYR A 222 7.94 -3.45 -13.69
CA TYR A 222 9.21 -3.54 -14.42
C TYR A 222 10.26 -4.46 -13.80
N LEU A 223 10.13 -4.86 -12.53
CA LEU A 223 11.12 -5.72 -11.85
C LEU A 223 10.40 -6.75 -10.98
N LYS A 224 10.57 -8.04 -11.28
CA LYS A 224 9.94 -9.16 -10.56
C LYS A 224 11.00 -10.11 -10.08
N LEU A 225 11.08 -10.37 -8.78
CA LEU A 225 12.23 -11.00 -8.13
C LEU A 225 11.81 -12.16 -7.24
N ASN A 226 12.62 -13.22 -7.22
CA ASN A 226 12.75 -14.03 -6.02
C ASN A 226 14.05 -13.65 -5.32
N MET A 227 14.03 -13.52 -4.01
CA MET A 227 15.22 -13.25 -3.21
C MET A 227 15.13 -14.06 -1.92
N TRP A 228 16.17 -14.79 -1.55
CA TRP A 228 16.14 -15.67 -0.38
C TRP A 228 17.52 -15.89 0.20
N GLY A 229 17.57 -16.20 1.49
CA GLY A 229 18.81 -16.47 2.19
C GLY A 229 18.57 -17.01 3.58
N ARG A 230 19.65 -17.38 4.25
CA ARG A 230 19.66 -17.73 5.66
C ARG A 230 20.88 -17.06 6.27
N LEU A 231 20.63 -16.06 7.11
CA LEU A 231 21.60 -15.05 7.55
C LEU A 231 21.99 -15.26 9.01
N ASP A 232 23.25 -15.02 9.35
CA ASP A 232 23.70 -15.03 10.75
C ASP A 232 23.08 -13.85 11.53
N ALA A 233 22.60 -14.12 12.75
CA ALA A 233 21.85 -13.14 13.54
C ALA A 233 22.37 -13.00 14.97
N ASP A 234 22.17 -11.82 15.54
CA ASP A 234 22.47 -11.47 16.92
C ASP A 234 21.21 -10.91 17.59
N TYR A 235 20.80 -11.51 18.71
CA TYR A 235 19.68 -11.06 19.52
C TYR A 235 20.19 -10.52 20.86
N LYS A 236 19.99 -9.22 21.08
CA LYS A 236 20.31 -8.56 22.36
C LYS A 236 19.02 -8.35 23.14
N PRO A 237 18.71 -9.17 24.16
CA PRO A 237 17.54 -8.99 25.01
C PRO A 237 17.71 -7.76 25.91
N TYR A 238 16.71 -6.88 25.95
CA TYR A 238 16.61 -5.77 26.91
C TYR A 238 15.20 -5.17 26.93
N ALA A 239 14.86 -4.48 28.02
CA ALA A 239 13.58 -3.79 28.15
C ALA A 239 13.47 -2.61 27.16
N ILE A 240 12.54 -2.72 26.20
CA ILE A 240 12.18 -1.65 25.26
C ILE A 240 11.48 -0.49 26.00
N LYS A 241 11.91 0.75 25.75
CA LYS A 241 11.28 1.95 26.29
C LYS A 241 9.84 2.09 25.75
N HIS A 242 8.92 2.58 26.58
CA HIS A 242 7.50 2.73 26.22
C HIS A 242 6.79 1.41 25.83
N ALA A 243 7.32 0.26 26.26
CA ALA A 243 6.78 -1.08 26.00
C ALA A 243 5.24 -1.19 26.12
N SER A 244 4.67 -0.75 27.24
CA SER A 244 3.23 -0.83 27.51
C SER A 244 2.40 0.05 26.57
N GLU A 245 2.94 1.19 26.14
CA GLU A 245 2.30 2.09 25.18
C GLU A 245 2.30 1.48 23.76
N ILE A 246 3.43 0.90 23.33
CA ILE A 246 3.54 0.19 22.04
C ILE A 246 2.54 -0.96 21.97
N LYS A 247 2.42 -1.75 23.04
CA LYS A 247 1.44 -2.84 23.16
C LYS A 247 0.00 -2.33 23.05
N LYS A 248 -0.37 -1.34 23.86
CA LYS A 248 -1.72 -0.75 23.86
C LYS A 248 -2.08 -0.10 22.51
N ASN A 249 -1.13 0.58 21.88
CA ASN A 249 -1.33 1.18 20.55
C ASN A 249 -1.54 0.10 19.48
N TYR A 250 -0.89 -1.05 19.59
CA TYR A 250 -1.12 -2.19 18.71
C TYR A 250 -2.51 -2.82 18.92
N GLU A 251 -2.95 -3.02 20.17
CA GLU A 251 -4.32 -3.46 20.46
C GLU A 251 -5.37 -2.51 19.85
N HIS A 252 -5.18 -1.20 20.01
CA HIS A 252 -6.04 -0.17 19.41
C HIS A 252 -5.97 -0.07 17.88
N GLU A 253 -4.91 -0.57 17.24
CA GLU A 253 -4.88 -0.74 15.79
C GLU A 253 -5.72 -1.96 15.39
N ILE A 254 -5.45 -3.13 15.98
CA ILE A 254 -6.15 -4.38 15.65
C ILE A 254 -7.65 -4.25 15.87
N ALA A 255 -8.07 -3.69 17.01
CA ALA A 255 -9.48 -3.47 17.34
C ALA A 255 -10.19 -2.45 16.43
N ARG A 256 -9.45 -1.65 15.64
CA ARG A 256 -10.01 -0.69 14.67
C ARG A 256 -9.89 -1.14 13.21
N ARG A 257 -9.36 -2.34 12.92
CA ARG A 257 -9.41 -2.91 11.56
C ARG A 257 -10.85 -3.25 11.19
N MET A 258 -11.19 -3.13 9.92
CA MET A 258 -12.52 -3.53 9.45
C MET A 258 -12.74 -5.04 9.66
N PRO A 259 -13.95 -5.47 10.03
CA PRO A 259 -14.30 -6.89 10.04
C PRO A 259 -14.09 -7.50 8.65
N THR A 260 -13.24 -8.52 8.55
CA THR A 260 -12.90 -9.16 7.27
C THR A 260 -13.61 -10.49 7.07
N LYS A 261 -13.88 -10.82 5.80
CA LYS A 261 -14.34 -12.14 5.35
C LYS A 261 -13.61 -12.54 4.07
N ALA A 262 -13.60 -13.82 3.73
CA ALA A 262 -13.11 -14.26 2.42
C ALA A 262 -14.07 -13.79 1.31
N ILE A 263 -13.55 -13.47 0.11
CA ILE A 263 -14.37 -13.01 -1.03
C ILE A 263 -15.50 -14.00 -1.40
N SER A 264 -15.30 -15.30 -1.16
CA SER A 264 -16.31 -16.35 -1.36
C SER A 264 -17.56 -16.20 -0.48
N GLN A 265 -17.49 -15.47 0.64
CA GLN A 265 -18.65 -15.25 1.51
C GLN A 265 -19.72 -14.35 0.88
N LEU A 266 -19.38 -13.54 -0.13
CA LEU A 266 -20.37 -12.74 -0.87
C LEU A 266 -21.49 -13.60 -1.49
N ALA A 267 -21.17 -14.78 -2.02
CA ALA A 267 -22.18 -15.70 -2.56
C ALA A 267 -23.02 -16.39 -1.46
N VAL A 268 -22.45 -16.59 -0.28
CA VAL A 268 -23.14 -17.18 0.88
C VAL A 268 -24.13 -16.18 1.51
N GLU A 269 -23.75 -14.91 1.56
CA GLU A 269 -24.53 -13.83 2.18
C GLU A 269 -25.54 -13.19 1.21
N HIS A 270 -25.33 -13.34 -0.10
CA HIS A 270 -26.25 -12.88 -1.15
C HIS A 270 -26.68 -14.03 -2.09
N PRO A 271 -27.29 -15.12 -1.59
CA PRO A 271 -27.58 -16.32 -2.37
C PRO A 271 -28.61 -16.09 -3.49
N GLN A 272 -29.46 -15.05 -3.38
CA GLN A 272 -30.44 -14.67 -4.40
C GLN A 272 -29.84 -13.82 -5.53
N ALA A 273 -28.61 -13.33 -5.38
CA ALA A 273 -27.95 -12.48 -6.35
C ALA A 273 -27.11 -13.24 -7.39
N ASP A 274 -27.00 -14.58 -7.30
CA ASP A 274 -26.23 -15.44 -8.22
C ASP A 274 -24.81 -14.89 -8.53
N VAL A 275 -24.09 -14.54 -7.46
CA VAL A 275 -22.76 -13.91 -7.53
C VAL A 275 -21.69 -14.97 -7.80
N ILE A 276 -21.00 -14.84 -8.92
CA ILE A 276 -19.87 -15.71 -9.27
C ILE A 276 -18.61 -15.07 -8.69
N THR A 277 -18.28 -15.39 -7.44
CA THR A 277 -17.14 -14.75 -6.74
C THR A 277 -15.80 -14.98 -7.43
N ALA A 278 -15.65 -16.02 -8.25
CA ALA A 278 -14.49 -16.26 -9.09
C ALA A 278 -14.29 -15.21 -10.20
N ASN A 279 -15.34 -14.48 -10.59
CA ASN A 279 -15.23 -13.37 -11.54
C ASN A 279 -14.71 -12.08 -10.88
N ILE A 280 -14.86 -11.93 -9.56
CA ILE A 280 -14.37 -10.76 -8.82
C ILE A 280 -12.84 -10.82 -8.77
N GLY A 281 -12.18 -9.78 -9.26
CA GLY A 281 -10.72 -9.72 -9.43
C GLY A 281 -10.22 -10.34 -10.74
N SER A 282 -11.04 -11.11 -11.47
CA SER A 282 -10.64 -11.85 -12.70
C SER A 282 -10.39 -10.99 -13.95
N ASN A 283 -10.51 -9.67 -13.83
CA ASN A 283 -9.94 -8.72 -14.81
C ASN A 283 -8.40 -8.75 -14.79
N GLN A 284 -7.80 -9.26 -13.71
CA GLN A 284 -6.36 -9.42 -13.56
C GLN A 284 -5.96 -10.88 -13.74
N GLN A 285 -4.77 -11.10 -14.31
CA GLN A 285 -4.19 -12.44 -14.35
C GLN A 285 -3.64 -12.78 -12.97
N GLN A 286 -3.98 -13.97 -12.46
CA GLN A 286 -3.65 -14.40 -11.10
C GLN A 286 -2.15 -14.29 -10.77
N GLN A 287 -1.27 -14.60 -11.73
CA GLN A 287 0.20 -14.54 -11.55
C GLN A 287 0.76 -13.13 -11.28
N TYR A 288 -0.02 -12.08 -11.55
CA TYR A 288 0.37 -10.67 -11.39
C TYR A 288 -0.47 -9.94 -10.34
N GLN A 289 -1.42 -10.62 -9.69
CA GLN A 289 -2.36 -10.01 -8.76
C GLN A 289 -1.87 -10.17 -7.32
N THR A 290 -1.43 -9.06 -6.72
CA THR A 290 -0.98 -9.02 -5.33
C THR A 290 -2.18 -9.19 -4.37
N LEU A 291 -3.21 -8.35 -4.50
CA LEU A 291 -4.42 -8.41 -3.68
C LEU A 291 -5.63 -7.75 -4.36
N TYR A 292 -6.83 -8.14 -3.93
CA TYR A 292 -8.08 -7.51 -4.33
C TYR A 292 -9.12 -7.62 -3.21
N GLY A 293 -10.23 -6.91 -3.34
CA GLY A 293 -11.31 -7.01 -2.37
C GLY A 293 -12.45 -6.06 -2.62
N VAL A 294 -13.47 -6.21 -1.78
CA VAL A 294 -14.74 -5.49 -1.82
C VAL A 294 -15.07 -5.05 -0.40
N ALA A 295 -15.44 -3.79 -0.21
CA ALA A 295 -16.05 -3.33 1.02
C ALA A 295 -17.53 -3.05 0.79
N TYR A 296 -18.38 -3.62 1.63
CA TYR A 296 -19.83 -3.42 1.57
C TYR A 296 -20.46 -3.62 2.95
N ASN A 297 -21.36 -2.72 3.34
CA ASN A 297 -22.10 -2.76 4.60
C ASN A 297 -21.23 -3.02 5.86
N GLY A 298 -20.04 -2.40 5.89
CA GLY A 298 -19.10 -2.50 7.02
C GLY A 298 -18.25 -3.78 7.06
N ILE A 299 -18.40 -4.68 6.09
CA ILE A 299 -17.56 -5.88 5.93
C ILE A 299 -16.56 -5.67 4.79
N HIS A 300 -15.31 -6.06 5.03
CA HIS A 300 -14.23 -6.08 4.05
C HIS A 300 -13.98 -7.50 3.56
N TYR A 301 -14.47 -7.82 2.37
CA TYR A 301 -14.29 -9.10 1.71
C TYR A 301 -12.96 -9.12 0.94
N VAL A 302 -12.06 -10.03 1.30
CA VAL A 302 -10.66 -10.03 0.84
C VAL A 302 -10.36 -11.23 -0.07
N GLY A 303 -9.55 -10.99 -1.09
CA GLY A 303 -8.97 -12.03 -1.97
C GLY A 303 -7.54 -11.70 -2.42
N GLY A 304 -6.87 -12.67 -3.04
CA GLY A 304 -5.49 -12.54 -3.49
C GLY A 304 -4.48 -13.05 -2.47
N CYS A 305 -3.39 -12.30 -2.24
CA CYS A 305 -2.24 -12.70 -1.43
C CYS A 305 -1.53 -14.00 -1.90
N ASN A 306 -1.74 -14.37 -3.16
CA ASN A 306 -0.98 -15.43 -3.82
C ASN A 306 0.44 -14.95 -4.10
N THR A 307 1.40 -15.88 -4.06
CA THR A 307 2.79 -15.67 -4.45
C THR A 307 3.22 -16.81 -5.36
N ARG A 308 4.45 -16.75 -5.90
CA ARG A 308 5.04 -17.88 -6.64
C ARG A 308 5.26 -19.14 -5.79
N TYR A 309 5.22 -19.02 -4.46
CA TYR A 309 5.46 -20.09 -3.49
C TYR A 309 4.33 -20.17 -2.46
N GLY A 310 3.09 -20.28 -2.93
CA GLY A 310 1.90 -20.41 -2.09
C GLY A 310 1.37 -19.08 -1.55
N LEU A 311 0.48 -19.14 -0.55
CA LEU A 311 -0.15 -17.96 0.04
C LEU A 311 0.78 -17.24 1.01
N TYR A 312 0.83 -15.91 0.92
CA TYR A 312 1.54 -15.08 1.87
C TYR A 312 0.84 -15.11 3.25
N PRO A 313 1.53 -15.49 4.34
CA PRO A 313 0.87 -15.82 5.61
C PRO A 313 0.45 -14.58 6.40
N PHE A 314 0.91 -13.39 6.01
CA PHE A 314 0.62 -12.10 6.64
C PHE A 314 -0.25 -11.20 5.75
N CYS A 315 -1.21 -11.78 5.01
CA CYS A 315 -2.06 -11.06 4.05
C CYS A 315 -2.71 -9.77 4.59
N ALA A 316 -3.14 -9.75 5.86
CA ALA A 316 -3.73 -8.58 6.51
C ALA A 316 -2.77 -7.40 6.77
N VAL A 317 -1.45 -7.63 6.63
CA VAL A 317 -0.38 -6.61 6.69
C VAL A 317 0.58 -6.73 5.50
N MET A 318 0.09 -7.24 4.36
CA MET A 318 0.85 -7.23 3.11
C MET A 318 0.97 -5.79 2.61
N ALA A 319 2.20 -5.30 2.44
CA ALA A 319 2.46 -3.94 2.02
C ALA A 319 2.23 -3.80 0.52
N VAL A 320 1.35 -2.88 0.11
CA VAL A 320 1.14 -2.53 -1.30
C VAL A 320 1.41 -1.05 -1.57
N PRO A 321 2.03 -0.71 -2.71
CA PRO A 321 2.40 0.65 -3.01
C PRO A 321 1.23 1.47 -3.53
N SER A 322 1.18 2.74 -3.16
CA SER A 322 0.19 3.68 -3.71
C SER A 322 0.37 3.96 -5.20
N TYR A 323 1.62 4.11 -5.65
CA TYR A 323 1.94 4.81 -6.89
C TYR A 323 1.04 6.04 -7.06
N SER A 324 0.31 6.15 -8.18
CA SER A 324 -0.49 7.31 -8.52
C SER A 324 -1.80 7.48 -7.72
N THR A 325 -2.24 6.49 -6.94
CA THR A 325 -3.39 6.66 -6.02
C THR A 325 -3.12 7.71 -4.94
N SER A 326 -1.85 7.96 -4.61
CA SER A 326 -1.38 9.04 -3.73
C SER A 326 -1.85 10.43 -4.21
N LYS A 327 -2.10 10.61 -5.51
CA LYS A 327 -2.64 11.86 -6.07
C LYS A 327 -4.03 12.18 -5.50
N THR A 328 -4.83 11.16 -5.22
CA THR A 328 -6.10 11.29 -4.52
C THR A 328 -5.88 11.33 -3.01
N THR A 329 -5.28 10.29 -2.43
CA THR A 329 -5.23 10.08 -0.98
C THR A 329 -4.34 11.08 -0.24
N PHE A 330 -3.36 11.70 -0.90
CA PHE A 330 -2.59 12.83 -0.37
C PHE A 330 -2.92 14.12 -1.12
N GLY A 331 -2.84 14.15 -2.45
CA GLY A 331 -3.05 15.39 -3.21
C GLY A 331 -4.46 15.99 -3.04
N ALA A 332 -5.50 15.22 -3.34
CA ALA A 332 -6.90 15.67 -3.23
C ALA A 332 -7.32 15.87 -1.77
N TYR A 333 -7.10 14.86 -0.91
CA TYR A 333 -7.52 14.94 0.50
C TYR A 333 -6.73 16.02 1.24
N GLY A 334 -5.48 16.27 0.86
CA GLY A 334 -4.67 17.38 1.35
C GLY A 334 -5.28 18.74 1.02
N LEU A 335 -5.71 18.97 -0.22
CA LEU A 335 -6.39 20.22 -0.59
C LEU A 335 -7.77 20.33 0.10
N MET A 336 -8.59 19.28 0.08
CA MET A 336 -9.89 19.25 0.77
C MET A 336 -9.76 19.48 2.28
N ARG A 337 -8.71 18.96 2.92
CA ARG A 337 -8.42 19.19 4.34
C ARG A 337 -8.01 20.63 4.58
N LEU A 338 -7.16 21.20 3.72
CA LEU A 338 -6.70 22.58 3.84
C LEU A 338 -7.84 23.59 3.66
N GLU A 339 -8.78 23.32 2.74
CA GLU A 339 -10.01 24.07 2.53
C GLU A 339 -10.89 24.07 3.79
N GLN A 340 -11.15 22.88 4.34
CA GLN A 340 -11.94 22.69 5.57
C GLN A 340 -11.33 23.39 6.80
N LEU A 341 -10.01 23.57 6.83
CA LEU A 341 -9.30 24.24 7.91
C LEU A 341 -9.28 25.77 7.77
N PHE A 342 -9.31 26.32 6.55
CA PHE A 342 -8.90 27.71 6.30
C PHE A 342 -9.83 28.51 5.36
N SER A 343 -11.14 28.47 5.59
CA SER A 343 -12.12 29.37 4.95
C SER A 343 -12.44 29.09 3.46
N GLY A 344 -12.30 27.86 2.96
CA GLY A 344 -12.91 27.42 1.70
C GLY A 344 -12.50 28.22 0.44
N SER A 345 -11.25 28.69 0.36
CA SER A 345 -10.73 29.40 -0.80
C SER A 345 -9.35 28.92 -1.31
N GLN A 346 -8.76 27.92 -0.68
CA GLN A 346 -7.40 27.44 -0.89
C GLN A 346 -7.19 26.91 -2.32
N LYS A 347 -8.21 26.28 -2.94
CA LYS A 347 -8.13 25.78 -4.30
C LYS A 347 -7.89 26.88 -5.34
N LYS A 348 -8.25 28.12 -5.01
CA LYS A 348 -8.04 29.32 -5.85
C LYS A 348 -6.68 29.99 -5.65
N LEU A 349 -5.88 29.57 -4.65
CA LEU A 349 -4.55 30.12 -4.41
C LEU A 349 -3.63 29.91 -5.61
N LEU A 350 -2.85 30.93 -5.93
CA LEU A 350 -1.97 30.96 -7.10
C LEU A 350 -0.64 30.26 -6.81
N VAL A 351 -0.25 29.32 -7.67
CA VAL A 351 0.97 28.50 -7.50
C VAL A 351 2.21 29.37 -7.31
N ALA A 352 2.32 30.46 -8.08
CA ALA A 352 3.49 31.33 -8.07
C ALA A 352 3.65 32.22 -6.82
N ASP A 353 2.68 32.20 -5.90
CA ASP A 353 2.80 32.85 -4.59
C ASP A 353 3.21 31.86 -3.48
N TRP A 354 3.08 30.55 -3.71
CA TRP A 354 3.42 29.48 -2.75
C TRP A 354 4.61 28.61 -3.14
N VAL A 355 5.06 28.68 -4.41
CA VAL A 355 6.20 27.93 -4.94
C VAL A 355 7.09 28.88 -5.76
N ALA A 356 8.13 29.42 -5.13
CA ALA A 356 8.99 30.47 -5.70
C ALA A 356 9.68 30.07 -7.02
N GLN A 357 9.99 28.77 -7.19
CA GLN A 357 10.61 28.21 -8.39
C GLN A 357 9.65 28.20 -9.60
N CYS A 358 8.34 28.28 -9.36
CA CYS A 358 7.31 28.35 -10.41
C CYS A 358 7.13 29.81 -10.86
N ALA A 359 8.05 30.24 -11.74
CA ALA A 359 8.18 31.63 -12.19
C ALA A 359 6.85 32.28 -12.65
N LYS A 360 6.54 33.45 -12.07
CA LYS A 360 5.26 34.19 -12.24
C LYS A 360 4.81 34.34 -13.71
N ARG A 361 5.72 34.54 -14.67
CA ARG A 361 5.35 34.66 -16.10
C ARG A 361 4.52 33.48 -16.63
N ARG A 362 4.75 32.24 -16.15
CA ARG A 362 4.07 31.00 -16.58
C ARG A 362 3.01 30.48 -15.60
N TRP A 363 3.15 30.84 -14.32
CA TRP A 363 2.39 30.23 -13.22
C TRP A 363 1.49 31.22 -12.44
N ARG A 364 1.45 32.51 -12.82
CA ARG A 364 0.67 33.56 -12.12
C ARG A 364 -0.85 33.36 -12.06
N ASP A 365 -1.41 32.58 -12.96
CA ASP A 365 -2.86 32.31 -13.09
C ASP A 365 -3.18 30.81 -12.96
N VAL A 366 -2.18 30.00 -12.60
CA VAL A 366 -2.36 28.59 -12.29
C VAL A 366 -2.72 28.49 -10.81
N THR A 367 -3.82 27.81 -10.50
CA THR A 367 -4.31 27.61 -9.13
C THR A 367 -3.94 26.24 -8.56
N LEU A 368 -4.11 26.02 -7.25
CA LEU A 368 -3.99 24.68 -6.66
C LEU A 368 -5.02 23.69 -7.25
N GLU A 369 -6.23 24.16 -7.58
CA GLU A 369 -7.24 23.40 -8.33
C GLU A 369 -6.73 23.02 -9.74
N SER A 370 -5.97 23.90 -10.40
CA SER A 370 -5.39 23.62 -11.71
C SER A 370 -4.31 22.53 -11.63
N LEU A 371 -3.51 22.49 -10.55
CA LEU A 371 -2.57 21.39 -10.31
C LEU A 371 -3.30 20.07 -10.01
N LEU A 372 -4.32 20.11 -9.14
CA LEU A 372 -5.05 18.91 -8.73
C LEU A 372 -5.83 18.28 -9.90
N ASN A 373 -6.36 19.11 -10.82
CA ASN A 373 -6.99 18.68 -12.07
C ASN A 373 -5.99 18.35 -13.18
N MET A 374 -4.67 18.48 -12.97
CA MET A 374 -3.63 18.34 -14.02
C MET A 374 -3.93 19.17 -15.27
N ALA A 375 -4.41 20.38 -15.04
CA ALA A 375 -4.90 21.31 -16.04
C ALA A 375 -4.18 22.66 -15.94
N THR A 376 -2.88 22.64 -15.69
CA THR A 376 -2.05 23.86 -15.53
C THR A 376 -1.93 24.69 -16.81
N GLY A 377 -2.21 24.09 -17.97
CA GLY A 377 -1.94 24.68 -19.28
C GLY A 377 -0.45 24.73 -19.64
N ASN A 378 0.44 24.13 -18.82
CA ASN A 378 1.87 24.07 -19.02
C ASN A 378 2.30 22.64 -19.40
N TYR A 379 2.65 22.39 -20.66
CA TYR A 379 3.03 21.05 -21.17
C TYR A 379 3.86 21.11 -22.45
N HIS A 380 4.53 20.02 -22.80
CA HIS A 380 5.13 19.84 -24.13
C HIS A 380 4.15 19.21 -25.11
N SER A 381 3.41 18.18 -24.68
CA SER A 381 2.38 17.49 -25.48
C SER A 381 1.15 17.17 -24.65
N SER A 382 -0.03 17.40 -25.20
CA SER A 382 -1.31 16.97 -24.61
C SER A 382 -1.70 15.53 -25.00
N LYS A 383 -0.86 14.81 -25.76
CA LYS A 383 -1.10 13.40 -26.07
C LYS A 383 -1.00 12.56 -24.79
N PHE A 384 -1.90 11.58 -24.65
CA PHE A 384 -2.02 10.72 -23.48
C PHE A 384 -0.67 10.14 -23.02
N HIS A 385 -0.32 10.38 -21.74
CA HIS A 385 0.95 10.04 -21.08
C HIS A 385 2.26 10.48 -21.77
N HIS A 386 2.24 11.25 -22.87
CA HIS A 386 3.45 11.56 -23.65
C HIS A 386 4.55 12.26 -22.82
N ASP A 387 4.18 13.26 -22.03
CA ASP A 387 5.12 14.00 -21.19
C ASP A 387 5.56 13.20 -19.95
N GLU A 388 4.66 12.43 -19.36
CA GLU A 388 4.91 11.59 -18.18
C GLU A 388 5.83 10.41 -18.49
N SER A 389 5.67 9.78 -19.66
CA SER A 389 6.53 8.71 -20.16
C SER A 389 7.80 9.23 -20.86
N SER A 390 8.04 10.54 -20.86
CA SER A 390 9.20 11.13 -21.55
C SER A 390 10.53 10.78 -20.87
N LEU A 391 11.58 10.64 -21.67
CA LEU A 391 12.94 10.45 -21.16
C LEU A 391 13.39 11.59 -20.22
N ALA A 392 12.92 12.82 -20.48
CA ALA A 392 13.17 13.97 -19.61
C ALA A 392 12.53 13.78 -18.24
N LYS A 393 11.29 13.27 -18.17
CA LYS A 393 10.60 12.97 -16.91
C LYS A 393 11.31 11.89 -16.10
N LEU A 394 11.76 10.81 -16.76
CA LEU A 394 12.57 9.78 -16.10
C LEU A 394 13.87 10.35 -15.51
N THR A 395 14.68 11.02 -16.34
CA THR A 395 16.06 11.41 -15.98
C THR A 395 16.18 12.66 -15.13
N LYS A 396 15.19 13.57 -15.19
CA LYS A 396 15.22 14.86 -14.47
C LYS A 396 14.19 14.95 -13.34
N PHE A 397 13.37 13.92 -13.14
CA PHE A 397 12.42 13.85 -12.02
C PHE A 397 12.49 12.50 -11.31
N PHE A 398 12.07 11.39 -11.92
CA PHE A 398 11.97 10.11 -11.21
C PHE A 398 13.31 9.52 -10.75
N LEU A 399 14.43 9.84 -11.41
CA LEU A 399 15.79 9.46 -11.01
C LEU A 399 16.52 10.54 -10.19
N LYS A 400 15.81 11.56 -9.70
CA LYS A 400 16.34 12.64 -8.87
C LYS A 400 15.84 12.53 -7.43
N ASP A 401 16.71 12.79 -6.47
CA ASP A 401 16.42 12.65 -5.04
C ASP A 401 16.45 13.98 -4.26
N GLN A 402 16.90 15.09 -4.87
CA GLN A 402 16.92 16.43 -4.27
C GLN A 402 15.64 17.22 -4.62
N HIS A 403 15.07 17.94 -3.65
CA HIS A 403 13.91 18.82 -3.86
C HIS A 403 14.18 19.86 -4.95
N ALA A 404 15.38 20.46 -4.94
CA ALA A 404 15.78 21.48 -5.91
C ALA A 404 15.69 20.98 -7.37
N ASP A 405 16.14 19.75 -7.65
CA ASP A 405 16.00 19.12 -8.97
C ASP A 405 14.53 18.88 -9.32
N LEU A 406 13.79 18.25 -8.40
CA LEU A 406 12.39 17.84 -8.57
C LEU A 406 11.47 19.03 -8.84
N ILE A 407 11.56 20.10 -8.04
CA ILE A 407 10.72 21.29 -8.18
C ILE A 407 11.10 22.12 -9.41
N THR A 408 12.40 22.20 -9.73
CA THR A 408 12.87 22.92 -10.92
C THR A 408 12.36 22.25 -12.19
N TYR A 409 12.44 20.92 -12.27
CA TYR A 409 11.84 20.17 -13.39
C TYR A 409 10.32 20.35 -13.43
N ALA A 410 9.62 20.21 -12.30
CA ALA A 410 8.17 20.33 -12.28
C ALA A 410 7.68 21.70 -12.77
N CYS A 411 8.32 22.79 -12.32
CA CYS A 411 8.03 24.15 -12.76
C CYS A 411 8.51 24.49 -14.19
N SER A 412 9.18 23.57 -14.90
CA SER A 412 9.89 23.82 -16.17
C SER A 412 9.03 23.75 -17.44
N PHE A 413 7.83 23.18 -17.40
CA PHE A 413 6.99 23.03 -18.60
C PHE A 413 6.60 24.37 -19.24
N PRO A 414 6.50 24.46 -20.58
CA PRO A 414 6.14 25.69 -21.28
C PRO A 414 4.62 25.88 -21.34
N ARG A 415 4.17 27.14 -21.31
CA ARG A 415 2.75 27.49 -21.43
C ARG A 415 2.22 27.18 -22.84
N LYS A 416 1.08 26.49 -22.93
CA LYS A 416 0.43 26.06 -24.18
C LYS A 416 -1.09 26.32 -24.23
N ALA A 417 -1.78 26.26 -23.09
CA ALA A 417 -3.23 26.48 -23.00
C ALA A 417 -3.58 27.45 -21.85
N LYS A 418 -4.87 27.70 -21.62
CA LYS A 418 -5.36 28.39 -20.41
C LYS A 418 -5.43 27.37 -19.25
N PRO A 419 -5.19 27.76 -17.98
CA PRO A 419 -5.39 26.86 -16.85
C PRO A 419 -6.87 26.46 -16.76
N GLY A 420 -7.12 25.21 -16.36
CA GLY A 420 -8.43 24.61 -16.28
C GLY A 420 -9.03 24.11 -17.60
N THR A 421 -8.41 24.33 -18.78
CA THR A 421 -9.03 23.99 -20.08
C THR A 421 -8.52 22.72 -20.74
N THR A 422 -7.41 22.12 -20.27
CA THR A 422 -6.78 20.99 -20.95
C THR A 422 -6.07 20.10 -19.93
N PHE A 423 -6.54 18.86 -19.79
CA PHE A 423 -5.90 17.84 -18.96
C PHE A 423 -4.64 17.31 -19.64
N VAL A 424 -3.52 17.28 -18.91
CA VAL A 424 -2.28 16.61 -19.31
C VAL A 424 -1.71 15.90 -18.10
N TYR A 425 -1.72 14.57 -18.12
CA TYR A 425 -1.33 13.78 -16.95
C TYR A 425 0.15 13.97 -16.58
N HIS A 426 0.42 14.63 -15.45
CA HIS A 426 1.77 14.92 -14.94
C HIS A 426 1.86 14.62 -13.44
N THR A 427 2.73 13.70 -13.00
CA THR A 427 3.05 13.55 -11.56
C THR A 427 3.76 14.78 -10.98
N SER A 428 4.37 15.61 -11.85
CA SER A 428 5.02 16.88 -11.45
C SER A 428 4.03 17.89 -10.86
N ASP A 429 2.82 17.98 -11.39
CA ASP A 429 1.81 18.93 -10.91
C ASP A 429 1.40 18.61 -9.47
N THR A 430 1.28 17.33 -9.13
CA THR A 430 1.00 16.89 -7.75
C THR A 430 2.17 17.15 -6.79
N TYR A 431 3.42 17.15 -7.28
CA TYR A 431 4.60 17.51 -6.47
C TYR A 431 4.65 19.01 -6.15
N ILE A 432 4.31 19.85 -7.13
CA ILE A 432 4.11 21.30 -6.91
C ILE A 432 2.97 21.51 -5.92
N LEU A 433 1.86 20.78 -6.05
CA LEU A 433 0.72 20.86 -5.13
C LEU A 433 1.15 20.54 -3.69
N GLY A 434 1.85 19.42 -3.48
CA GLY A 434 2.38 19.04 -2.15
C GLY A 434 3.31 20.09 -1.54
N THR A 435 4.14 20.73 -2.38
CA THR A 435 5.03 21.83 -1.97
C THR A 435 4.19 23.06 -1.55
N ALA A 436 3.20 23.44 -2.35
CA ALA A 436 2.33 24.58 -2.08
C ALA A 436 1.45 24.39 -0.83
N LEU A 437 0.86 23.19 -0.65
CA LEU A 437 0.06 22.83 0.52
C LEU A 437 0.89 22.97 1.82
N ASN A 438 2.13 22.46 1.83
CA ASN A 438 3.02 22.59 2.98
C ASN A 438 3.39 24.05 3.27
N ASN A 439 3.80 24.80 2.24
CA ASN A 439 4.18 26.22 2.40
C ASN A 439 3.00 27.07 2.89
N TYR A 440 1.78 26.82 2.39
CA TYR A 440 0.57 27.49 2.90
C TYR A 440 0.32 27.15 4.37
N TYR A 441 0.31 25.85 4.71
CA TYR A 441 0.08 25.38 6.07
C TYR A 441 1.09 25.97 7.08
N GLN A 442 2.36 26.04 6.71
CA GLN A 442 3.40 26.68 7.52
C GLN A 442 3.16 28.19 7.70
N SER A 443 2.67 28.89 6.67
CA SER A 443 2.33 30.32 6.78
C SER A 443 1.14 30.62 7.69
N LYS A 444 0.26 29.63 7.90
CA LYS A 444 -0.88 29.71 8.83
C LYS A 444 -0.58 29.15 10.22
N THR A 445 0.57 28.50 10.40
CA THR A 445 0.95 27.84 11.66
C THR A 445 2.39 28.18 12.06
N SER A 446 3.37 27.39 11.63
CA SER A 446 4.80 27.62 11.86
C SER A 446 5.64 26.88 10.83
N THR A 447 6.80 27.42 10.47
CA THR A 447 7.80 26.76 9.60
C THR A 447 8.38 25.46 10.19
N LYS A 448 8.18 25.21 11.49
CA LYS A 448 8.56 23.94 12.14
C LYS A 448 7.55 22.80 11.89
N HIS A 449 6.33 23.14 11.48
CA HIS A 449 5.31 22.13 11.19
C HIS A 449 5.46 21.58 9.77
N ASP A 450 5.09 20.31 9.61
CA ASP A 450 5.06 19.59 8.33
C ASP A 450 3.63 19.15 8.08
N PHE A 451 3.05 19.57 6.95
CA PHE A 451 1.62 19.35 6.67
C PHE A 451 1.25 17.85 6.61
N TRP A 452 2.16 17.00 6.16
CA TRP A 452 1.92 15.55 6.19
C TRP A 452 1.91 15.00 7.61
N ARG A 453 2.92 15.28 8.42
CA ARG A 453 3.08 14.75 9.79
C ARG A 453 2.07 15.33 10.77
N ASP A 454 1.96 16.66 10.81
CA ASP A 454 1.28 17.37 11.90
C ASP A 454 -0.21 17.59 11.62
N GLU A 455 -0.63 17.49 10.35
CA GLU A 455 -2.04 17.58 9.96
C GLU A 455 -2.57 16.25 9.41
N LEU A 456 -2.06 15.76 8.27
CA LEU A 456 -2.65 14.56 7.63
C LEU A 456 -2.46 13.30 8.48
N VAL A 457 -1.27 13.02 9.01
CA VAL A 457 -1.05 11.86 9.89
C VAL A 457 -1.78 12.05 11.22
N LYS A 458 -1.54 13.15 11.93
CA LYS A 458 -2.01 13.36 13.30
C LYS A 458 -3.52 13.61 13.40
N ASN A 459 -4.08 14.42 12.52
CA ASN A 459 -5.45 14.95 12.63
C ASN A 459 -6.44 14.32 11.62
N LEU A 460 -5.96 13.51 10.67
CA LEU A 460 -6.82 12.79 9.70
C LEU A 460 -6.61 11.26 9.76
N TRP A 461 -5.40 10.74 9.51
CA TRP A 461 -5.13 9.30 9.43
C TRP A 461 -5.20 8.56 10.77
N GLN A 462 -4.66 9.15 11.84
CA GLN A 462 -4.74 8.57 13.19
C GLN A 462 -6.19 8.49 13.70
N PRO A 463 -7.03 9.55 13.57
CA PRO A 463 -8.46 9.49 13.86
C PRO A 463 -9.24 8.49 12.99
N LEU A 464 -8.97 8.44 11.67
CA LEU A 464 -9.56 7.46 10.74
C LEU A 464 -9.19 6.00 11.09
N GLY A 465 -8.11 5.82 11.85
CA GLY A 465 -7.63 4.50 12.27
C GLY A 465 -6.91 3.75 11.16
N LEU A 466 -6.14 4.47 10.35
CA LEU A 466 -5.20 3.85 9.43
C LEU A 466 -4.03 3.19 10.20
N SER A 467 -3.34 2.28 9.53
CA SER A 467 -2.18 1.57 10.04
C SER A 467 -0.96 2.50 10.19
N PRO A 468 0.00 2.17 11.08
CA PRO A 468 1.27 2.90 11.17
C PRO A 468 2.08 2.97 9.87
N THR A 469 1.86 2.03 8.95
CA THR A 469 2.43 2.00 7.59
C THR A 469 2.11 3.28 6.82
N MET A 470 0.87 3.77 6.97
CA MET A 470 0.39 5.01 6.37
C MET A 470 0.90 6.29 7.05
N TYR A 471 1.63 6.20 8.16
CA TYR A 471 2.22 7.37 8.82
C TYR A 471 3.58 7.78 8.21
N ARG A 472 3.96 7.18 7.08
CA ARG A 472 5.20 7.45 6.33
C ARG A 472 4.90 7.71 4.86
N THR A 473 5.73 8.55 4.25
CA THR A 473 5.67 8.91 2.82
C THR A 473 7.10 9.11 2.31
N LYS A 474 7.36 8.78 1.06
CA LYS A 474 8.63 9.14 0.41
C LYS A 474 8.75 10.66 0.24
N ARG A 475 9.98 11.10 0.38
CA ARG A 475 10.41 12.50 0.46
C ARG A 475 11.69 12.67 -0.36
N SER A 476 12.04 13.90 -0.70
CA SER A 476 13.41 14.19 -1.11
C SER A 476 14.41 13.76 -0.02
N TYR A 477 15.61 13.39 -0.42
CA TYR A 477 16.68 12.89 0.45
C TYR A 477 17.63 14.01 0.89
N ASP A 478 17.18 15.26 0.81
CA ASP A 478 17.82 16.46 1.34
C ASP A 478 17.15 16.92 2.64
N ASN A 479 17.73 17.94 3.28
CA ASN A 479 17.22 18.52 4.53
C ASN A 479 15.84 19.19 4.39
N ILE A 480 15.33 19.40 3.17
CA ILE A 480 13.97 19.90 2.93
C ILE A 480 12.96 18.76 3.12
N ALA A 481 13.34 17.54 2.73
CA ALA A 481 12.54 16.33 2.87
C ALA A 481 11.09 16.50 2.38
N GLN A 482 10.92 17.17 1.22
CA GLN A 482 9.61 17.48 0.63
C GLN A 482 8.89 16.17 0.24
N PRO A 483 7.67 15.91 0.76
CA PRO A 483 6.88 14.76 0.35
C PRO A 483 6.60 14.73 -1.15
N PHE A 484 6.64 13.52 -1.72
CA PHE A 484 6.45 13.33 -3.16
C PHE A 484 5.01 13.57 -3.64
N THR A 485 4.03 13.34 -2.77
CA THR A 485 2.58 13.64 -2.91
C THR A 485 1.85 12.94 -4.05
N GLY A 486 2.37 12.93 -5.27
CA GLY A 486 1.80 12.18 -6.40
C GLY A 486 2.14 10.69 -6.42
N TYR A 487 2.99 10.24 -5.49
CA TYR A 487 3.40 8.86 -5.21
C TYR A 487 4.13 8.82 -3.86
N GLY A 488 4.54 7.64 -3.39
CA GLY A 488 5.41 7.48 -2.21
C GLY A 488 4.75 6.96 -0.95
N LEU A 489 3.44 6.70 -0.94
CA LEU A 489 2.72 6.03 0.15
C LEU A 489 2.72 4.51 0.00
N THR A 490 2.46 3.81 1.11
CA THR A 490 2.30 2.35 1.20
C THR A 490 1.08 2.05 2.06
N TYR A 491 0.25 1.09 1.64
CA TYR A 491 -1.00 0.73 2.29
C TYR A 491 -0.99 -0.73 2.77
N HIS A 492 -1.85 -1.03 3.75
CA HIS A 492 -2.54 -2.31 3.83
C HIS A 492 -3.91 -2.24 3.12
N SER A 493 -4.54 -3.38 2.87
CA SER A 493 -5.88 -3.43 2.25
C SER A 493 -6.96 -2.76 3.11
N ASP A 494 -6.84 -2.84 4.44
CA ASP A 494 -7.70 -2.12 5.41
C ASP A 494 -7.58 -0.59 5.26
N ASP A 495 -6.37 -0.08 5.01
CA ASP A 495 -6.16 1.36 4.76
C ASP A 495 -6.83 1.81 3.47
N VAL A 496 -6.69 1.02 2.40
CA VAL A 496 -7.30 1.28 1.09
C VAL A 496 -8.82 1.45 1.22
N VAL A 497 -9.47 0.56 1.96
CA VAL A 497 -10.92 0.63 2.16
C VAL A 497 -11.31 1.84 3.00
N LYS A 498 -10.67 2.08 4.15
CA LYS A 498 -10.97 3.23 5.01
C LYS A 498 -10.79 4.57 4.30
N LEU A 499 -9.73 4.68 3.48
CA LEU A 499 -9.50 5.86 2.64
C LEU A 499 -10.64 6.07 1.63
N ALA A 500 -11.13 5.00 1.00
CA ALA A 500 -12.18 5.08 -0.01
C ALA A 500 -13.59 5.27 0.61
N GLU A 501 -13.89 4.63 1.75
CA GLU A 501 -15.12 4.87 2.51
C GLU A 501 -15.21 6.30 3.03
N LEU A 502 -14.11 6.88 3.55
CA LEU A 502 -14.07 8.27 4.01
C LEU A 502 -14.61 9.24 2.94
N LEU A 503 -14.27 9.02 1.67
CA LEU A 503 -14.81 9.83 0.58
C LEU A 503 -16.22 9.37 0.17
N ASN A 504 -16.36 8.12 -0.28
CA ASN A 504 -17.56 7.64 -0.98
C ASN A 504 -18.80 7.54 -0.07
N LYS A 505 -18.60 7.05 1.16
CA LYS A 505 -19.66 6.67 2.08
C LYS A 505 -19.83 7.72 3.18
N ASP A 506 -18.73 8.08 3.86
CA ASP A 506 -18.77 8.99 5.01
C ASP A 506 -18.75 10.47 4.60
N ARG A 507 -18.59 10.76 3.30
CA ARG A 507 -18.66 12.11 2.71
C ARG A 507 -17.72 13.12 3.39
N GLY A 508 -16.49 12.69 3.65
CA GLY A 508 -15.43 13.49 4.25
C GLY A 508 -15.54 13.65 5.76
N ARG A 509 -16.24 12.74 6.45
CA ARG A 509 -16.46 12.79 7.91
C ARG A 509 -15.72 11.69 8.65
N ILE A 510 -15.27 12.00 9.86
CA ILE A 510 -14.79 11.02 10.85
C ILE A 510 -15.58 11.26 12.12
N ASN A 511 -16.23 10.21 12.65
CA ASN A 511 -17.08 10.31 13.84
C ASN A 511 -18.12 11.46 13.77
N ASN A 512 -18.79 11.60 12.61
CA ASN A 512 -19.71 12.68 12.25
C ASN A 512 -19.12 14.10 12.16
N VAL A 513 -17.83 14.31 12.43
CA VAL A 513 -17.16 15.60 12.23
C VAL A 513 -16.69 15.72 10.79
N GLN A 514 -17.04 16.82 10.12
CA GLN A 514 -16.54 17.14 8.77
C GLN A 514 -15.04 17.45 8.84
N VAL A 515 -14.22 16.61 8.20
CA VAL A 515 -12.75 16.74 8.20
C VAL A 515 -12.17 17.08 6.83
N LEU A 516 -12.87 16.75 5.74
CA LEU A 516 -12.59 17.19 4.38
C LEU A 516 -13.70 18.15 3.91
N ASP A 517 -13.36 19.15 3.10
CA ASP A 517 -14.30 20.16 2.60
C ASP A 517 -15.48 19.52 1.85
N LEU A 518 -16.71 19.83 2.28
CA LEU A 518 -17.92 19.15 1.81
C LEU A 518 -18.20 19.44 0.33
N ASP A 519 -18.00 20.67 -0.13
CA ASP A 519 -18.28 21.07 -1.51
C ASP A 519 -17.35 20.35 -2.49
N LEU A 520 -16.06 20.26 -2.16
CA LEU A 520 -15.10 19.49 -2.94
C LEU A 520 -15.35 17.99 -2.87
N VAL A 521 -15.75 17.44 -1.72
CA VAL A 521 -16.15 16.04 -1.61
C VAL A 521 -17.34 15.74 -2.53
N GLN A 522 -18.37 16.60 -2.56
CA GLN A 522 -19.51 16.44 -3.45
C GLN A 522 -19.10 16.52 -4.93
N GLN A 523 -18.34 17.54 -5.33
CA GLN A 523 -17.77 17.67 -6.70
C GLN A 523 -16.90 16.46 -7.11
N SER A 524 -16.30 15.75 -6.15
CA SER A 524 -15.48 14.56 -6.40
C SER A 524 -16.26 13.24 -6.54
N LEU A 525 -17.57 13.26 -6.29
CA LEU A 525 -18.46 12.09 -6.33
C LEU A 525 -19.59 12.25 -7.35
N ASP A 526 -19.94 13.50 -7.70
CA ASP A 526 -20.80 13.82 -8.83
C ASP A 526 -20.09 14.81 -9.77
N ILE A 527 -19.84 14.34 -11.00
CA ILE A 527 -19.20 15.13 -12.07
C ILE A 527 -20.14 15.45 -13.24
N SER A 528 -21.46 15.47 -13.01
CA SER A 528 -22.46 15.70 -14.07
C SER A 528 -22.21 16.98 -14.87
N HIS A 529 -21.62 18.01 -14.25
CA HIS A 529 -21.23 19.27 -14.88
C HIS A 529 -19.71 19.56 -14.81
N HIS A 530 -18.90 18.56 -14.45
CA HIS A 530 -17.48 18.71 -14.14
C HIS A 530 -16.58 17.70 -14.89
N GLY A 531 -15.28 17.82 -14.64
CA GLY A 531 -14.22 16.98 -15.18
C GLY A 531 -13.83 17.28 -16.62
N LEU A 532 -12.54 17.08 -16.92
CA LEU A 532 -11.98 17.21 -18.26
C LEU A 532 -11.85 15.83 -18.92
N PRO A 533 -12.03 15.70 -20.25
CA PRO A 533 -11.75 14.46 -20.97
C PRO A 533 -10.30 13.99 -20.74
N ALA A 534 -10.11 12.71 -20.41
CA ALA A 534 -8.85 12.21 -19.88
C ALA A 534 -8.47 10.84 -20.47
N GLY A 535 -7.89 10.83 -21.68
CA GLY A 535 -7.49 9.59 -22.34
C GLY A 535 -8.57 9.07 -23.28
N ARG A 536 -9.35 8.06 -22.87
CA ARG A 536 -10.41 7.48 -23.70
C ARG A 536 -11.67 8.38 -23.67
N PRO A 537 -12.57 8.28 -24.67
CA PRO A 537 -13.84 9.03 -24.66
C PRO A 537 -14.75 8.74 -23.44
N VAL A 538 -14.58 7.57 -22.82
CA VAL A 538 -15.30 7.11 -21.62
C VAL A 538 -14.62 7.51 -20.30
N ASP A 539 -13.49 8.23 -20.37
CA ASP A 539 -12.70 8.64 -19.22
C ASP A 539 -12.72 10.17 -19.02
N LYS A 540 -12.93 10.60 -17.78
CA LYS A 540 -12.74 11.99 -17.32
C LYS A 540 -11.78 12.04 -16.14
N TYR A 541 -11.25 13.23 -15.85
CA TYR A 541 -10.44 13.49 -14.66
C TYR A 541 -10.90 14.78 -13.95
N HIS A 542 -11.05 14.72 -12.63
CA HIS A 542 -11.44 15.85 -11.77
C HIS A 542 -10.99 15.67 -10.32
N LEU A 543 -10.51 16.75 -9.69
CA LEU A 543 -10.15 16.80 -8.26
C LEU A 543 -9.26 15.65 -7.78
N GLY A 544 -8.34 15.17 -8.62
CA GLY A 544 -7.42 14.09 -8.27
C GLY A 544 -7.97 12.67 -8.44
N LEU A 545 -9.17 12.51 -9.04
CA LEU A 545 -9.75 11.21 -9.40
C LEU A 545 -9.95 11.08 -10.91
N TRP A 546 -9.89 9.83 -11.37
CA TRP A 546 -10.40 9.42 -12.67
C TRP A 546 -11.89 9.08 -12.56
N TYR A 547 -12.63 9.19 -13.64
CA TYR A 547 -14.04 8.83 -13.71
C TYR A 547 -14.29 8.03 -14.98
N TYR A 548 -14.99 6.92 -14.83
CA TYR A 548 -15.33 6.02 -15.92
C TYR A 548 -16.84 6.02 -16.15
N ASN A 549 -17.27 6.26 -17.39
CA ASN A 549 -18.70 6.14 -17.72
C ASN A 549 -19.08 4.67 -17.94
N ILE A 550 -19.66 4.01 -16.92
CA ILE A 550 -20.02 2.58 -17.00
C ILE A 550 -21.15 2.30 -18.00
N ASP A 551 -21.97 3.30 -18.32
CA ASP A 551 -23.06 3.23 -19.29
C ASP A 551 -22.53 3.24 -20.75
N ALA A 552 -21.38 3.88 -21.00
CA ALA A 552 -20.77 3.91 -22.33
C ALA A 552 -19.83 2.73 -22.61
N ASP A 553 -19.64 1.80 -21.66
CA ASP A 553 -18.87 0.58 -21.88
C ASP A 553 -19.73 -0.57 -22.42
N GLN A 554 -19.75 -0.72 -23.74
CA GLN A 554 -20.44 -1.82 -24.43
C GLN A 554 -19.93 -3.22 -24.04
N SER A 555 -18.83 -3.33 -23.29
CA SER A 555 -18.34 -4.62 -22.77
C SER A 555 -19.23 -5.23 -21.68
N PHE A 556 -20.03 -4.41 -20.98
CA PHE A 556 -20.90 -4.83 -19.88
C PHE A 556 -22.18 -3.99 -19.84
N ASP A 557 -23.33 -4.59 -20.11
CA ASP A 557 -24.63 -3.93 -19.88
C ASP A 557 -24.94 -3.88 -18.38
N TYR A 558 -25.10 -2.67 -17.82
CA TYR A 558 -25.51 -2.41 -16.43
C TYR A 558 -26.95 -1.90 -16.31
N GLY A 559 -27.73 -1.84 -17.40
CA GLY A 559 -29.11 -1.34 -17.38
C GLY A 559 -29.25 0.16 -17.06
N CYS A 560 -28.17 0.94 -17.21
CA CYS A 560 -28.19 2.37 -16.94
C CYS A 560 -29.10 3.11 -17.93
N ALA A 561 -29.96 4.02 -17.44
CA ALA A 561 -30.83 4.84 -18.28
C ALA A 561 -30.11 6.07 -18.90
N SER A 562 -28.89 6.36 -18.43
CA SER A 562 -28.08 7.51 -18.83
C SER A 562 -26.65 7.36 -18.33
N ALA A 563 -25.73 8.15 -18.89
CA ALA A 563 -24.33 8.24 -18.48
C ALA A 563 -24.13 8.23 -16.95
N LYS A 564 -23.38 7.23 -16.46
CA LYS A 564 -23.10 7.03 -15.04
C LYS A 564 -21.60 7.03 -14.81
N TRP A 565 -21.11 8.12 -14.23
CA TRP A 565 -19.68 8.31 -13.96
C TRP A 565 -19.30 7.70 -12.61
N VAL A 566 -18.42 6.69 -12.64
CA VAL A 566 -17.89 6.02 -11.44
C VAL A 566 -16.49 6.58 -11.13
N PRO A 567 -16.29 7.26 -9.98
CA PRO A 567 -14.96 7.71 -9.55
C PRO A 567 -14.04 6.52 -9.23
N TYR A 568 -12.76 6.64 -9.61
CA TYR A 568 -11.73 5.69 -9.22
C TYR A 568 -10.34 6.34 -9.12
N MET A 569 -9.51 5.74 -8.27
CA MET A 569 -8.07 6.03 -8.17
C MET A 569 -7.32 5.02 -9.03
N SER A 570 -6.32 5.48 -9.78
CA SER A 570 -5.46 4.63 -10.62
C SER A 570 -3.99 4.72 -10.18
N GLY A 571 -3.33 3.57 -10.04
CA GLY A 571 -1.91 3.47 -9.69
C GLY A 571 -1.11 2.69 -10.73
N TYR A 572 0.07 3.20 -11.08
CA TYR A 572 0.97 2.60 -12.08
C TYR A 572 1.22 1.11 -11.80
N GLY A 573 1.25 0.31 -12.88
CA GLY A 573 1.43 -1.14 -12.80
C GLY A 573 0.14 -1.95 -12.81
N GLY A 574 -1.03 -1.34 -12.58
CA GLY A 574 -2.32 -2.06 -12.58
C GLY A 574 -3.03 -1.99 -11.23
N ILE A 575 -3.06 -0.82 -10.61
CA ILE A 575 -3.79 -0.61 -9.35
C ILE A 575 -5.06 0.17 -9.64
N SER A 576 -6.18 -0.25 -9.06
CA SER A 576 -7.44 0.48 -9.12
C SER A 576 -8.18 0.42 -7.78
N ILE A 577 -8.71 1.56 -7.34
CA ILE A 577 -9.59 1.68 -6.17
C ILE A 577 -10.85 2.40 -6.66
N VAL A 578 -11.97 1.70 -6.72
CA VAL A 578 -13.21 2.10 -7.41
C VAL A 578 -14.27 2.40 -6.37
N LEU A 579 -14.87 3.59 -6.47
CA LEU A 579 -15.87 4.13 -5.55
C LEU A 579 -17.23 3.97 -6.24
N LEU A 580 -17.88 2.82 -6.00
CA LEU A 580 -19.14 2.49 -6.67
C LEU A 580 -20.30 3.31 -6.09
N PRO A 581 -21.31 3.69 -6.91
CA PRO A 581 -22.37 4.62 -6.54
C PRO A 581 -23.33 4.08 -5.45
N ASN A 582 -23.32 2.78 -5.18
CA ASN A 582 -24.08 2.10 -4.13
C ASN A 582 -23.29 2.00 -2.80
N ASN A 583 -22.28 2.85 -2.61
CA ASN A 583 -21.30 2.86 -1.51
C ASN A 583 -20.36 1.64 -1.42
N MET A 584 -20.41 0.68 -2.35
CA MET A 584 -19.39 -0.36 -2.41
C MET A 584 -18.03 0.23 -2.78
N ILE A 585 -16.96 -0.29 -2.18
CA ILE A 585 -15.59 -0.08 -2.66
C ILE A 585 -15.12 -1.38 -3.30
N TYR A 586 -14.59 -1.33 -4.52
CA TYR A 586 -13.81 -2.42 -5.09
C TYR A 586 -12.37 -1.97 -5.26
N TYR A 587 -11.39 -2.84 -4.99
CA TYR A 587 -10.00 -2.56 -5.35
C TYR A 587 -9.28 -3.79 -5.89
N HIS A 588 -8.24 -3.54 -6.69
CA HIS A 588 -7.19 -4.51 -6.98
C HIS A 588 -5.83 -3.84 -7.07
N PHE A 589 -4.80 -4.61 -6.73
CA PHE A 589 -3.40 -4.27 -6.90
C PHE A 589 -2.77 -5.41 -7.71
N SER A 590 -2.38 -5.10 -8.94
CA SER A 590 -1.60 -5.98 -9.80
C SER A 590 -0.42 -5.25 -10.42
N ASP A 591 0.44 -6.00 -11.11
CA ASP A 591 1.68 -5.50 -11.70
C ASP A 591 1.87 -5.90 -13.18
N ASN A 592 0.76 -5.94 -13.92
CA ASN A 592 0.62 -6.33 -15.33
C ASN A 592 0.13 -5.20 -16.26
N ASN A 593 0.05 -3.96 -15.77
CA ASN A 593 -0.47 -2.78 -16.47
C ASN A 593 -1.94 -2.88 -16.91
N SER A 594 -2.78 -3.67 -16.22
CA SER A 594 -4.22 -3.74 -16.46
C SER A 594 -5.02 -3.02 -15.36
N PHE A 595 -5.87 -2.10 -15.79
CA PHE A 595 -6.68 -1.23 -14.92
C PHE A 595 -8.18 -1.55 -15.01
N THR A 596 -8.56 -2.61 -15.73
CA THR A 596 -9.97 -2.96 -15.93
C THR A 596 -10.56 -3.62 -14.68
N TRP A 597 -11.85 -3.41 -14.46
CA TRP A 597 -12.59 -3.93 -13.30
C TRP A 597 -14.05 -4.30 -13.61
N GLY A 598 -14.46 -4.26 -14.88
CA GLY A 598 -15.85 -4.46 -15.30
C GLY A 598 -16.45 -5.83 -14.96
N LYS A 599 -15.66 -6.92 -14.92
CA LYS A 599 -16.18 -8.22 -14.47
C LYS A 599 -16.53 -8.17 -12.98
N SER A 600 -15.64 -7.59 -12.17
CA SER A 600 -15.89 -7.36 -10.74
C SER A 600 -17.13 -6.50 -10.52
N ALA A 601 -17.26 -5.37 -11.22
CA ALA A 601 -18.44 -4.51 -11.11
C ALA A 601 -19.72 -5.18 -11.60
N LYS A 602 -19.68 -6.02 -12.64
CA LYS A 602 -20.87 -6.75 -13.11
C LYS A 602 -21.37 -7.77 -12.10
N GLU A 603 -20.50 -8.44 -11.36
CA GLU A 603 -20.90 -9.28 -10.22
C GLU A 603 -21.45 -8.47 -9.04
N LEU A 604 -20.81 -7.33 -8.72
CA LEU A 604 -21.24 -6.47 -7.62
C LEU A 604 -22.59 -5.79 -7.89
N HIS A 605 -22.87 -5.44 -9.15
CA HIS A 605 -24.17 -4.95 -9.61
C HIS A 605 -25.31 -5.93 -9.28
N LYS A 606 -25.06 -7.25 -9.31
CA LYS A 606 -26.07 -8.26 -8.94
C LYS A 606 -26.46 -8.19 -7.45
N ILE A 607 -25.51 -7.84 -6.59
CA ILE A 607 -25.72 -7.71 -5.13
C ILE A 607 -26.50 -6.44 -4.80
N SER A 608 -26.14 -5.33 -5.45
CA SER A 608 -26.78 -4.04 -5.29
C SER A 608 -26.58 -3.24 -6.58
N PRO A 609 -27.64 -2.81 -7.28
CA PRO A 609 -27.51 -2.16 -8.57
C PRO A 609 -26.64 -0.90 -8.54
N LEU A 610 -25.87 -0.69 -9.60
CA LEU A 610 -25.00 0.49 -9.81
C LEU A 610 -25.74 1.64 -10.52
N CYS A 611 -26.80 1.26 -11.23
CA CYS A 611 -27.84 2.03 -11.87
C CYS A 611 -29.14 1.29 -11.53
#